data_AF-A0A0U5IPQ2-F1
#
_entry.id   AF-A0A0U5IPQ2-F1
#
_cell.length_a   1.000
_cell.length_b   1.000
_cell.length_c   1.000
_cell.angle_alpha   90.00
_cell.angle_beta   90.00
_cell.angle_gamma   90.00
#
_symmetry.space_group_name_H-M   'P 1'
#
loop_
_entity.id
_entity.type
_entity.pdbx_description
1 polymer ?
#
loop_
_entity_poly.entity_id
_entity_poly.type
_entity_poly.pdbx_seq_one_letter_code
_entity_poly.pdbx_strand_id
1 'polypeptide(L)'
;MTQEVTALLTFCEGTHDLAFVRRVLRYRLGFEKIDWRFSEFPAPVNSLFRQNVERHAAQDLSLDMAHKFYLPDHVLRRDACIAMLFNSGGKDKTIQIKNFLADYLQLLPLSRTFPQGANALIARSFVLFLNDADSRGALAVRAKIKQDFSTVDGRPWLTEDWSVDPADPAGAVAADIGAYVWGDENGVGTLEDLLIPIHRATDCGRVDAAEQCIDGLFKWDVDHDKPERRIAERARRYKAVIALLGQKKKPGMSQSVMIGQTKIMSDAHFNSDHRVSSFAAFLARFLGVANDGTITDPWIKPTDD
;
A
#
# COMPACT_ATOMS: atom_id res chain seq x y z
N MET A 1 1.41 24.62 -21.60
CA MET A 1 2.04 23.29 -21.57
C MET A 1 1.34 22.48 -20.50
N THR A 2 0.95 21.24 -20.79
CA THR A 2 0.30 20.36 -19.83
C THR A 2 1.37 19.83 -18.85
N GLN A 3 1.12 19.90 -17.55
CA GLN A 3 2.09 19.45 -16.55
C GLN A 3 2.25 17.94 -16.59
N GLU A 4 3.48 17.43 -16.64
CA GLU A 4 3.75 16.00 -16.49
C GLU A 4 3.82 15.61 -15.01
N VAL A 5 3.23 14.47 -14.68
CA VAL A 5 3.24 13.91 -13.33
C VAL A 5 3.59 12.44 -13.31
N THR A 6 4.19 11.99 -12.21
CA THR A 6 4.44 10.59 -11.90
C THR A 6 3.31 10.05 -11.02
N ALA A 7 2.78 8.88 -11.35
CA ALA A 7 1.79 8.19 -10.54
C ALA A 7 2.40 7.01 -9.80
N LEU A 8 2.11 6.88 -8.51
CA LEU A 8 2.30 5.66 -7.73
C LEU A 8 0.93 5.03 -7.47
N LEU A 9 0.71 3.84 -8.02
CA LEU A 9 -0.46 3.00 -7.77
C LEU A 9 -0.08 1.96 -6.70
N THR A 10 -0.59 2.09 -5.48
CA THR A 10 -0.27 1.16 -4.39
C THR A 10 -1.47 0.29 -4.06
N PHE A 11 -1.29 -1.03 -4.15
CA PHE A 11 -2.29 -2.04 -3.83
C PHE A 11 -1.97 -2.70 -2.50
N CYS A 12 -2.80 -2.42 -1.50
CA CYS A 12 -2.66 -2.92 -0.13
C CYS A 12 -3.63 -4.08 0.14
N GLU A 13 -3.23 -5.09 0.89
CA GLU A 13 -4.12 -6.20 1.27
C GLU A 13 -5.29 -5.76 2.16
N GLY A 14 -5.03 -4.91 3.16
CA GLY A 14 -6.05 -4.41 4.07
C GLY A 14 -6.05 -2.90 4.26
N THR A 15 -7.10 -2.41 4.92
CA THR A 15 -7.23 -0.99 5.28
C THR A 15 -6.18 -0.53 6.30
N HIS A 16 -5.59 -1.46 7.05
CA HIS A 16 -4.55 -1.17 8.06
C HIS A 16 -3.18 -0.95 7.40
N ASP A 17 -2.82 -1.76 6.40
CA ASP A 17 -1.69 -1.49 5.50
C ASP A 17 -1.78 -0.10 4.89
N LEU A 18 -2.97 0.22 4.36
CA LEU A 18 -3.20 1.49 3.71
C LEU A 18 -3.01 2.67 4.68
N ALA A 19 -3.51 2.53 5.92
CA ALA A 19 -3.29 3.52 6.97
C ALA A 19 -1.80 3.67 7.32
N PHE A 20 -1.05 2.58 7.37
CA PHE A 20 0.39 2.60 7.61
C PHE A 20 1.16 3.30 6.49
N VAL A 21 0.91 2.91 5.24
CA VAL A 21 1.55 3.49 4.04
C VAL A 21 1.26 4.97 3.93
N ARG A 22 0.00 5.36 4.15
CA ARG A 22 -0.39 6.78 4.22
C ARG A 22 0.40 7.53 5.28
N ARG A 23 0.64 6.91 6.44
CA ARG A 23 1.45 7.51 7.53
C ARG A 23 2.91 7.68 7.09
N VAL A 24 3.50 6.68 6.46
CA VAL A 24 4.87 6.76 5.93
C VAL A 24 4.97 7.85 4.85
N LEU A 25 4.12 7.83 3.83
CA LEU A 25 4.14 8.84 2.76
C LEU A 25 4.06 10.26 3.33
N ARG A 26 3.20 10.51 4.31
CA ARG A 26 3.03 11.84 4.90
C ARG A 26 4.21 12.26 5.78
N TYR A 27 4.59 11.43 6.73
CA TYR A 27 5.53 11.84 7.78
C TYR A 27 7.00 11.56 7.45
N ARG A 28 7.27 10.63 6.52
CA ARG A 28 8.63 10.30 6.07
C ARG A 28 8.98 10.88 4.73
N LEU A 29 7.99 11.00 3.83
CA LEU A 29 8.22 11.41 2.45
C LEU A 29 7.56 12.74 2.09
N GLY A 30 6.91 13.43 3.04
CA GLY A 30 6.38 14.78 2.84
C GLY A 30 5.19 14.85 1.88
N PHE A 31 4.48 13.75 1.65
CA PHE A 31 3.26 13.78 0.85
C PHE A 31 2.11 14.43 1.64
N GLU A 32 1.28 15.17 0.93
CA GLU A 32 0.10 15.82 1.47
C GLU A 32 -1.16 15.12 0.99
N LYS A 33 -2.20 15.06 1.83
CA LYS A 33 -3.50 14.53 1.42
C LYS A 33 -4.14 15.51 0.44
N ILE A 34 -4.70 15.00 -0.65
CA ILE A 34 -5.51 15.79 -1.59
C ILE A 34 -6.95 15.29 -1.61
N ASP A 35 -7.89 16.22 -1.79
CA ASP A 35 -9.33 15.97 -1.87
C ASP A 35 -9.86 16.48 -3.23
N TRP A 36 -9.22 16.04 -4.30
CA TRP A 36 -9.57 16.41 -5.68
C TRP A 36 -10.89 15.78 -6.15
N ARG A 37 -11.64 16.54 -6.95
CA ARG A 37 -12.72 16.03 -7.80
C ARG A 37 -12.12 15.26 -8.97
N PHE A 38 -12.90 14.35 -9.58
CA PHE A 38 -12.42 13.56 -10.72
C PHE A 38 -11.86 14.39 -11.88
N SER A 39 -12.42 15.57 -12.14
CA SER A 39 -11.94 16.49 -13.18
C SER A 39 -10.55 17.10 -12.91
N GLU A 40 -10.11 17.11 -11.65
CA GLU A 40 -8.83 17.70 -11.22
C GLU A 40 -7.67 16.69 -11.30
N PHE A 41 -7.97 15.40 -11.44
CA PHE A 41 -6.94 14.38 -11.62
C PHE A 41 -6.22 14.54 -12.98
N PRO A 42 -4.94 14.13 -13.07
CA PRO A 42 -4.25 14.06 -14.35
C PRO A 42 -4.87 12.99 -15.24
N ALA A 43 -4.75 13.16 -16.56
CA ALA A 43 -5.11 12.11 -17.51
C ALA A 43 -4.13 10.92 -17.42
N PRO A 44 -4.58 9.65 -17.58
CA PRO A 44 -5.95 9.23 -17.88
C PRO A 44 -6.87 9.05 -16.67
N VAL A 45 -6.40 9.32 -15.45
CA VAL A 45 -7.14 8.98 -14.23
C VAL A 45 -8.46 9.74 -14.11
N ASN A 46 -8.50 10.99 -14.56
CA ASN A 46 -9.73 11.79 -14.59
C ASN A 46 -10.87 11.12 -15.37
N SER A 47 -10.56 10.60 -16.57
CA SER A 47 -11.54 9.96 -17.45
C SER A 47 -11.84 8.54 -16.99
N LEU A 48 -10.83 7.79 -16.54
CA LEU A 48 -11.00 6.44 -15.99
C LEU A 48 -11.98 6.44 -14.81
N PHE A 49 -11.78 7.35 -13.84
CA PHE A 49 -12.66 7.43 -12.68
C PHE A 49 -14.07 7.90 -13.06
N ARG A 50 -14.20 8.84 -13.99
CA ARG A 50 -15.50 9.27 -14.50
C ARG A 50 -16.25 8.13 -15.18
N GLN A 51 -15.60 7.41 -16.09
CA GLN A 51 -16.19 6.28 -16.82
C GLN A 51 -16.61 5.16 -15.88
N ASN A 52 -15.78 4.85 -14.88
CA ASN A 52 -16.14 3.88 -13.84
C ASN A 52 -17.41 4.32 -13.10
N VAL A 53 -17.55 5.61 -12.78
CA VAL A 53 -18.76 6.11 -12.12
C VAL A 53 -19.99 6.06 -13.03
N GLU A 54 -19.87 6.51 -14.27
CA GLU A 54 -20.96 6.53 -15.26
C GLU A 54 -21.48 5.12 -15.61
N ARG A 55 -20.56 4.15 -15.82
CA ARG A 55 -20.91 2.77 -16.15
C ARG A 55 -21.79 2.11 -15.09
N HIS A 56 -21.54 2.39 -13.81
CA HIS A 56 -22.32 1.83 -12.72
C HIS A 56 -23.58 2.64 -12.41
N ALA A 57 -23.57 3.96 -12.59
CA ALA A 57 -24.77 4.78 -12.45
C ALA A 57 -25.88 4.32 -13.44
N ALA A 58 -25.48 3.80 -14.61
CA ALA A 58 -26.38 3.23 -15.61
C ALA A 58 -26.88 1.80 -15.29
N GLN A 59 -26.33 1.12 -14.28
CA GLN A 59 -26.64 -0.29 -13.94
C GLN A 59 -27.65 -0.45 -12.78
N ASP A 60 -28.42 0.59 -12.47
CA ASP A 60 -29.38 0.70 -11.34
C ASP A 60 -28.74 0.61 -9.94
N LEU A 61 -28.79 1.75 -9.24
CA LEU A 61 -28.44 1.93 -7.83
C LEU A 61 -29.37 1.12 -6.91
N SER A 62 -29.14 -0.19 -6.76
CA SER A 62 -29.51 -0.82 -5.49
C SER A 62 -28.57 -0.27 -4.41
N LEU A 63 -29.11 0.08 -3.25
CA LEU A 63 -28.35 0.62 -2.11
C LEU A 63 -27.19 -0.31 -1.66
N ASP A 64 -27.28 -1.61 -1.99
CA ASP A 64 -26.26 -2.62 -1.72
C ASP A 64 -25.07 -2.60 -2.71
N MET A 65 -25.22 -2.01 -3.90
CA MET A 65 -24.20 -1.97 -4.96
C MET A 65 -23.30 -0.73 -4.90
N ALA A 66 -23.52 0.18 -3.94
CA ALA A 66 -22.62 1.31 -3.66
C ALA A 66 -21.20 0.85 -3.21
N HIS A 67 -21.05 -0.44 -2.90
CA HIS A 67 -19.78 -1.18 -2.86
C HIS A 67 -19.62 -1.92 -4.20
N LYS A 68 -18.73 -1.61 -5.15
CA LYS A 68 -17.42 -0.95 -5.09
C LYS A 68 -17.10 -0.39 -6.48
N PHE A 69 -17.06 0.93 -6.63
CA PHE A 69 -16.17 1.52 -7.63
C PHE A 69 -14.74 1.16 -7.20
N TYR A 70 -13.91 0.61 -8.09
CA TYR A 70 -12.50 0.39 -7.75
C TYR A 70 -11.73 1.71 -7.89
N LEU A 71 -11.92 2.57 -6.88
CA LEU A 71 -11.30 3.87 -6.71
C LEU A 71 -10.26 3.80 -5.58
N PRO A 72 -9.26 4.70 -5.58
CA PRO A 72 -8.32 4.77 -4.47
C PRO A 72 -9.04 5.26 -3.20
N ASP A 73 -8.83 4.57 -2.08
CA ASP A 73 -9.31 4.98 -0.75
C ASP A 73 -8.66 6.30 -0.32
N HIS A 74 -7.40 6.51 -0.73
CA HIS A 74 -6.63 7.70 -0.39
C HIS A 74 -5.79 8.16 -1.57
N VAL A 75 -5.75 9.47 -1.76
CA VAL A 75 -4.86 10.11 -2.72
C VAL A 75 -3.98 11.12 -1.98
N LEU A 76 -2.69 11.08 -2.28
CA LEU A 76 -1.70 12.00 -1.77
C LEU A 76 -0.87 12.59 -2.90
N ARG A 77 -0.29 13.76 -2.65
CA ARG A 77 0.58 14.45 -3.61
C ARG A 77 1.84 14.95 -2.93
N ARG A 78 2.95 14.87 -3.64
CA ARG A 78 4.17 15.64 -3.38
C ARG A 78 4.70 16.12 -4.72
N ASP A 79 4.82 17.43 -4.90
CA ASP A 79 5.32 18.04 -6.14
C ASP A 79 4.57 17.55 -7.40
N ALA A 80 5.29 16.91 -8.33
CA ALA A 80 4.77 16.29 -9.54
C ALA A 80 4.49 14.78 -9.37
N CYS A 81 4.48 14.25 -8.15
CA CYS A 81 4.13 12.86 -7.84
C CYS A 81 2.75 12.77 -7.18
N ILE A 82 1.90 11.87 -7.67
CA ILE A 82 0.63 11.51 -7.05
C ILE A 82 0.68 10.05 -6.59
N ALA A 83 0.32 9.79 -5.35
CA ALA A 83 0.20 8.46 -4.79
C ALA A 83 -1.29 8.12 -4.59
N MET A 84 -1.75 7.06 -5.24
CA MET A 84 -3.10 6.54 -5.17
C MET A 84 -3.06 5.19 -4.45
N LEU A 85 -3.68 5.12 -3.27
CA LEU A 85 -3.68 3.94 -2.42
C LEU A 85 -5.01 3.23 -2.54
N PHE A 86 -4.97 1.96 -2.94
CA PHE A 86 -6.13 1.10 -3.16
C PHE A 86 -6.13 -0.01 -2.11
N ASN A 87 -7.28 -0.19 -1.46
CA ASN A 87 -7.54 -1.36 -0.67
C ASN A 87 -8.00 -2.52 -1.56
N SER A 88 -7.18 -3.56 -1.61
CA SER A 88 -7.41 -4.78 -2.37
C SER A 88 -7.97 -5.91 -1.49
N GLY A 89 -8.72 -5.59 -0.44
CA GLY A 89 -9.37 -6.60 0.40
C GLY A 89 -10.55 -7.30 -0.28
N GLY A 90 -10.63 -8.63 -0.15
CA GLY A 90 -11.76 -9.46 -0.59
C GLY A 90 -11.35 -10.70 -1.41
N LYS A 91 -12.33 -11.57 -1.69
CA LYS A 91 -12.10 -12.84 -2.43
C LYS A 91 -11.60 -12.62 -3.87
N ASP A 92 -12.01 -11.53 -4.52
CA ASP A 92 -11.73 -11.25 -5.94
C ASP A 92 -10.66 -10.18 -6.17
N LYS A 93 -9.76 -9.97 -5.20
CA LYS A 93 -8.79 -8.88 -5.21
C LYS A 93 -7.92 -8.81 -6.47
N THR A 94 -7.39 -9.94 -6.90
CA THR A 94 -6.53 -10.02 -8.09
C THR A 94 -7.28 -9.63 -9.36
N ILE A 95 -8.56 -10.03 -9.47
CA ILE A 95 -9.40 -9.70 -10.64
C ILE A 95 -9.68 -8.20 -10.68
N GLN A 96 -9.99 -7.59 -9.53
CA GLN A 96 -10.24 -6.14 -9.45
C GLN A 96 -9.01 -5.33 -9.85
N ILE A 97 -7.84 -5.68 -9.33
CA ILE A 97 -6.58 -5.01 -9.70
C ILE A 97 -6.31 -5.20 -11.21
N LYS A 98 -6.47 -6.41 -11.75
CA LYS A 98 -6.25 -6.68 -13.18
C LYS A 98 -7.17 -5.87 -14.09
N ASN A 99 -8.46 -5.80 -13.77
CA ASN A 99 -9.42 -5.04 -14.56
C ASN A 99 -9.07 -3.54 -14.54
N PHE A 100 -8.72 -3.01 -13.36
CA PHE A 100 -8.27 -1.63 -13.23
C PHE A 100 -6.99 -1.37 -14.05
N LEU A 101 -5.98 -2.24 -13.93
CA LEU A 101 -4.74 -2.09 -14.68
C LEU A 101 -4.97 -2.23 -16.19
N ALA A 102 -5.88 -3.10 -16.63
CA ALA A 102 -6.25 -3.23 -18.04
C ALA A 102 -6.77 -1.91 -18.61
N ASP A 103 -7.79 -1.33 -17.95
CA ASP A 103 -8.38 -0.06 -18.36
C ASP A 103 -7.34 1.09 -18.27
N TYR A 104 -6.56 1.13 -17.19
CA TYR A 104 -5.53 2.15 -16.97
C TYR A 104 -4.42 2.12 -18.03
N LEU A 105 -3.84 0.94 -18.29
CA LEU A 105 -2.74 0.76 -19.24
C LEU A 105 -3.19 1.01 -20.67
N GLN A 106 -4.45 0.73 -21.02
CA GLN A 106 -5.01 1.06 -22.32
C GLN A 106 -5.15 2.57 -22.52
N LEU A 107 -5.56 3.31 -21.49
CA LEU A 107 -5.77 4.76 -21.58
C LEU A 107 -4.49 5.57 -21.44
N LEU A 108 -3.45 5.05 -20.76
CA LEU A 108 -2.22 5.78 -20.49
C LEU A 108 -1.53 6.31 -21.77
N PRO A 109 -1.33 5.53 -22.85
CA PRO A 109 -0.78 6.05 -24.10
C PRO A 109 -1.68 7.10 -24.77
N LEU A 110 -3.01 6.93 -24.69
CA LEU A 110 -3.99 7.83 -25.31
C LEU A 110 -4.03 9.20 -24.63
N SER A 111 -3.74 9.27 -23.34
CA SER A 111 -3.75 10.51 -22.55
C SER A 111 -2.75 11.56 -23.07
N ARG A 112 -1.65 11.12 -23.70
CA ARG A 112 -0.65 12.00 -24.30
C ARG A 112 -1.15 12.68 -25.57
N THR A 113 -1.97 11.98 -26.35
CA THR A 113 -2.52 12.48 -27.63
C THR A 113 -3.82 13.23 -27.43
N PHE A 114 -4.65 12.79 -26.48
CA PHE A 114 -5.97 13.37 -26.18
C PHE A 114 -6.14 13.53 -24.67
N PRO A 115 -5.62 14.61 -24.07
CA PRO A 115 -5.67 14.81 -22.62
C PRO A 115 -7.08 15.11 -22.09
N GLN A 116 -8.10 15.16 -22.95
CA GLN A 116 -9.51 15.42 -22.59
C GLN A 116 -9.71 16.64 -21.69
N GLY A 117 -8.94 17.70 -21.93
CA GLY A 117 -9.01 18.95 -21.14
C GLY A 117 -8.33 18.88 -19.77
N ALA A 118 -7.53 17.84 -19.49
CA ALA A 118 -6.73 17.76 -18.27
C ALA A 118 -5.59 18.79 -18.26
N ASN A 119 -5.38 19.43 -17.10
CA ASN A 119 -4.28 20.37 -16.88
C ASN A 119 -2.94 19.65 -16.62
N ALA A 120 -2.98 18.36 -16.33
CA ALA A 120 -1.83 17.50 -16.09
C ALA A 120 -2.00 16.12 -16.73
N LEU A 121 -0.89 15.46 -17.05
CA LEU A 121 -0.84 14.13 -17.67
C LEU A 121 0.12 13.21 -16.91
N ILE A 122 -0.28 11.95 -16.72
CA ILE A 122 0.61 10.95 -16.14
C ILE A 122 1.62 10.54 -17.19
N ALA A 123 2.88 10.96 -17.00
CA ALA A 123 3.97 10.64 -17.90
C ALA A 123 4.61 9.29 -17.57
N ARG A 124 4.68 8.94 -16.27
CA ARG A 124 5.26 7.70 -15.75
C ARG A 124 4.38 7.14 -14.64
N SER A 125 4.27 5.82 -14.58
CA SER A 125 3.56 5.13 -13.50
C SER A 125 4.51 4.17 -12.80
N PHE A 126 4.31 4.00 -11.52
CA PHE A 126 4.91 2.95 -10.71
C PHE A 126 3.77 2.17 -10.05
N VAL A 127 3.88 0.84 -10.01
CA VAL A 127 2.90 -0.01 -9.33
C VAL A 127 3.58 -0.67 -8.14
N LEU A 128 2.98 -0.58 -6.96
CA LEU A 128 3.50 -1.18 -5.73
C LEU A 128 2.49 -2.15 -5.11
N PHE A 129 2.91 -3.39 -4.92
CA PHE A 129 2.16 -4.39 -4.17
C PHE A 129 2.67 -4.49 -2.73
N LEU A 130 1.74 -4.43 -1.77
CA LEU A 130 2.04 -4.59 -0.35
C LEU A 130 1.24 -5.76 0.22
N ASN A 131 1.97 -6.71 0.80
CA ASN A 131 1.40 -7.96 1.30
C ASN A 131 2.13 -8.41 2.55
N ASP A 132 1.41 -9.15 3.40
CA ASP A 132 2.03 -9.89 4.49
C ASP A 132 2.82 -11.10 3.94
N ALA A 133 3.92 -11.45 4.59
CA ALA A 133 4.67 -12.67 4.30
C ALA A 133 3.91 -13.93 4.74
N ASP A 134 3.04 -13.78 5.74
CA ASP A 134 2.42 -14.88 6.47
C ASP A 134 3.47 -15.94 6.82
N SER A 135 3.15 -17.23 6.72
CA SER A 135 4.12 -18.32 6.85
C SER A 135 4.94 -18.60 5.59
N ARG A 136 4.68 -17.90 4.48
CA ARG A 136 5.23 -18.23 3.16
C ARG A 136 6.55 -17.53 2.87
N GLY A 137 6.75 -16.36 3.45
CA GLY A 137 7.93 -15.53 3.24
C GLY A 137 7.89 -14.71 1.96
N ALA A 138 8.76 -13.69 1.90
CA ALA A 138 8.78 -12.70 0.82
C ALA A 138 9.00 -13.32 -0.58
N LEU A 139 9.83 -14.36 -0.69
CA LEU A 139 10.09 -15.03 -1.97
C LEU A 139 8.81 -15.65 -2.57
N ALA A 140 8.06 -16.39 -1.77
CA ALA A 140 6.84 -17.07 -2.22
C ALA A 140 5.70 -16.06 -2.52
N VAL A 141 5.64 -14.96 -1.78
CA VAL A 141 4.70 -13.86 -2.04
C VAL A 141 5.02 -13.19 -3.38
N ARG A 142 6.28 -12.83 -3.63
CA ARG A 142 6.73 -12.25 -4.89
C ARG A 142 6.52 -13.18 -6.09
N ALA A 143 6.76 -14.48 -5.92
CA ALA A 143 6.46 -15.48 -6.95
C ALA A 143 4.95 -15.52 -7.27
N LYS A 144 4.09 -15.44 -6.26
CA LYS A 144 2.64 -15.34 -6.45
C LYS A 144 2.24 -14.06 -7.17
N ILE A 145 2.80 -12.91 -6.80
CA ILE A 145 2.53 -11.63 -7.50
C ILE A 145 2.93 -11.76 -8.98
N LYS A 146 4.11 -12.31 -9.27
CA LYS A 146 4.56 -12.54 -10.66
C LYS A 146 3.64 -13.50 -11.42
N GLN A 147 3.22 -14.59 -10.79
CA GLN A 147 2.26 -15.51 -11.40
C GLN A 147 0.93 -14.81 -11.70
N ASP A 148 0.37 -14.15 -10.69
CA ASP A 148 -0.92 -13.50 -10.76
C ASP A 148 -0.89 -12.38 -11.81
N PHE A 149 0.17 -11.57 -11.89
CA PHE A 149 0.24 -10.37 -12.74
C PHE A 149 1.18 -10.47 -13.95
N SER A 150 1.63 -11.68 -14.28
CA SER A 150 2.42 -11.95 -15.50
C SER A 150 1.74 -11.41 -16.77
N THR A 151 0.40 -11.44 -16.78
CA THR A 151 -0.43 -10.84 -17.83
C THR A 151 -1.55 -9.97 -17.27
N VAL A 152 -1.83 -8.90 -18.00
CA VAL A 152 -2.98 -8.01 -17.82
C VAL A 152 -3.66 -7.88 -19.17
N ASP A 153 -4.96 -8.15 -19.23
CA ASP A 153 -5.76 -8.18 -20.48
C ASP A 153 -5.13 -9.02 -21.61
N GLY A 154 -4.61 -10.21 -21.25
CA GLY A 154 -3.96 -11.12 -22.19
C GLY A 154 -2.59 -10.65 -22.72
N ARG A 155 -2.09 -9.49 -22.28
CA ARG A 155 -0.79 -8.95 -22.68
C ARG A 155 0.26 -9.21 -21.59
N PRO A 156 1.52 -9.54 -21.96
CA PRO A 156 2.60 -9.60 -20.99
C PRO A 156 2.76 -8.27 -20.25
N TRP A 157 2.87 -8.32 -18.92
CA TRP A 157 3.02 -7.12 -18.09
C TRP A 157 4.18 -7.27 -17.10
N LEU A 158 4.04 -8.09 -16.05
CA LEU A 158 5.14 -8.40 -15.13
C LEU A 158 5.97 -9.59 -15.64
N THR A 159 6.90 -9.32 -16.55
CA THR A 159 7.75 -10.35 -17.19
C THR A 159 9.14 -10.44 -16.56
N GLU A 160 9.70 -9.32 -16.12
CA GLU A 160 11.02 -9.22 -15.52
C GLU A 160 11.12 -9.98 -14.18
N ASP A 161 12.33 -10.40 -13.84
CA ASP A 161 12.62 -11.01 -12.54
C ASP A 161 12.75 -9.95 -11.45
N TRP A 162 12.41 -10.35 -10.23
CA TRP A 162 12.53 -9.49 -9.07
C TRP A 162 14.01 -9.26 -8.73
N SER A 163 14.42 -8.00 -8.77
CA SER A 163 15.66 -7.53 -8.15
C SER A 163 15.37 -7.14 -6.71
N VAL A 164 15.90 -7.92 -5.76
CA VAL A 164 15.70 -7.67 -4.32
C VAL A 164 16.45 -6.41 -3.91
N ASP A 165 15.83 -5.57 -3.08
CA ASP A 165 16.48 -4.35 -2.60
C ASP A 165 17.69 -4.73 -1.72
N PRO A 166 18.90 -4.23 -2.03
CA PRO A 166 20.11 -4.59 -1.29
C PRO A 166 20.11 -4.11 0.17
N ALA A 167 19.32 -3.08 0.49
CA ALA A 167 19.21 -2.54 1.84
C ALA A 167 18.14 -3.24 2.68
N ASP A 168 17.15 -3.89 2.05
CA ASP A 168 16.06 -4.56 2.75
C ASP A 168 15.42 -5.68 1.90
N PRO A 169 15.60 -6.96 2.26
CA PRO A 169 15.08 -8.08 1.48
C PRO A 169 13.55 -8.17 1.44
N ALA A 170 12.83 -7.38 2.24
CA ALA A 170 11.39 -7.21 2.14
C ALA A 170 10.97 -6.54 0.82
N GLY A 171 11.78 -5.61 0.32
CA GLY A 171 11.56 -4.89 -0.94
C GLY A 171 12.15 -5.60 -2.15
N ALA A 172 11.46 -5.52 -3.28
CA ALA A 172 11.98 -5.91 -4.59
C ALA A 172 11.33 -5.11 -5.71
N VAL A 173 12.04 -4.99 -6.83
CA VAL A 173 11.59 -4.25 -8.02
C VAL A 173 11.78 -5.11 -9.27
N ALA A 174 10.85 -4.99 -10.22
CA ALA A 174 10.92 -5.50 -11.59
C ALA A 174 10.41 -4.37 -12.49
N ALA A 175 11.31 -3.71 -13.24
CA ALA A 175 11.06 -2.44 -13.92
C ALA A 175 10.37 -1.37 -13.03
N ASP A 176 9.16 -0.94 -13.41
CA ASP A 176 8.32 0.04 -12.72
C ASP A 176 7.32 -0.61 -11.74
N ILE A 177 7.49 -1.89 -11.44
CA ILE A 177 6.66 -2.67 -10.52
C ILE A 177 7.48 -3.04 -9.28
N GLY A 178 7.01 -2.61 -8.12
CA GLY A 178 7.58 -2.92 -6.82
C GLY A 178 6.71 -3.90 -6.03
N ALA A 179 7.35 -4.68 -5.17
CA ALA A 179 6.70 -5.44 -4.12
C ALA A 179 7.44 -5.19 -2.80
N TYR A 180 6.69 -4.93 -1.73
CA TYR A 180 7.26 -4.89 -0.39
C TYR A 180 6.43 -5.78 0.54
N VAL A 181 7.10 -6.74 1.18
CA VAL A 181 6.43 -7.80 1.94
C VAL A 181 6.70 -7.63 3.43
N TRP A 182 5.64 -7.46 4.22
CA TRP A 182 5.77 -7.33 5.67
C TRP A 182 6.18 -8.66 6.32
N GLY A 183 7.05 -8.59 7.31
CA GLY A 183 7.46 -9.74 8.09
C GLY A 183 8.19 -9.35 9.37
N ASP A 184 8.33 -10.32 10.24
CA ASP A 184 9.25 -10.31 11.38
C ASP A 184 10.70 -10.53 10.92
N GLU A 185 11.62 -10.57 11.88
CA GLU A 185 13.06 -10.70 11.64
C GLU A 185 13.46 -12.02 10.93
N ASN A 186 12.58 -13.03 10.93
CA ASN A 186 12.78 -14.29 10.22
C ASN A 186 12.21 -14.27 8.79
N GLY A 187 11.69 -13.12 8.33
CA GLY A 187 11.14 -12.95 6.99
C GLY A 187 9.74 -13.56 6.80
N VAL A 188 9.02 -13.84 7.89
CA VAL A 188 7.65 -14.35 7.93
C VAL A 188 6.79 -13.46 8.83
N GLY A 189 5.47 -13.45 8.69
CA GLY A 189 4.59 -12.63 9.54
C GLY A 189 3.85 -11.54 8.77
N THR A 190 3.47 -10.50 9.50
CA THR A 190 2.48 -9.50 9.07
C THR A 190 2.91 -8.08 9.45
N LEU A 191 2.20 -7.07 8.95
CA LEU A 191 2.40 -5.68 9.38
C LEU A 191 2.33 -5.50 10.90
N GLU A 192 1.50 -6.28 11.60
CA GLU A 192 1.40 -6.18 13.06
C GLU A 192 2.70 -6.50 13.80
N ASP A 193 3.53 -7.39 13.25
CA ASP A 193 4.87 -7.69 13.79
C ASP A 193 5.78 -6.45 13.72
N LEU A 194 5.52 -5.53 12.79
CA LEU A 194 6.15 -4.21 12.74
C LEU A 194 5.55 -3.24 13.77
N LEU A 195 4.22 -3.19 13.88
CA LEU A 195 3.52 -2.19 14.68
C LEU A 195 3.67 -2.38 16.20
N ILE A 196 3.65 -3.62 16.69
CA ILE A 196 3.69 -3.91 18.14
C ILE A 196 4.95 -3.33 18.80
N PRO A 197 6.17 -3.54 18.28
CA PRO A 197 7.37 -2.92 18.85
C PRO A 197 7.29 -1.39 18.94
N ILE A 198 6.69 -0.72 17.94
CA ILE A 198 6.54 0.75 17.94
C ILE A 198 5.56 1.20 19.04
N HIS A 199 4.47 0.45 19.24
CA HIS A 199 3.55 0.71 20.36
C HIS A 199 4.24 0.49 21.71
N ARG A 200 5.04 -0.57 21.87
CA ARG A 200 5.80 -0.83 23.10
C ARG A 200 6.81 0.27 23.40
N ALA A 201 7.52 0.75 22.39
CA ALA A 201 8.42 1.90 22.54
C ALA A 201 7.67 3.17 22.97
N THR A 202 6.41 3.32 22.55
CA THR A 202 5.57 4.46 22.93
C THR A 202 5.05 4.39 24.37
N ASP A 203 4.52 3.25 24.80
CA ASP A 203 3.95 3.06 26.14
C ASP A 203 3.86 1.56 26.45
N CYS A 204 4.96 0.97 26.92
CA CYS A 204 5.05 -0.47 27.21
C CYS A 204 3.98 -0.91 28.22
N GLY A 205 3.78 -0.16 29.31
CA GLY A 205 2.81 -0.51 30.34
C GLY A 205 1.37 -0.56 29.81
N ARG A 206 1.01 0.30 28.85
CA ARG A 206 -0.29 0.22 28.18
C ARG A 206 -0.41 -0.99 27.27
N VAL A 207 0.65 -1.35 26.55
CA VAL A 207 0.66 -2.56 25.73
C VAL A 207 0.51 -3.80 26.60
N ASP A 208 1.25 -3.89 27.71
CA ASP A 208 1.18 -5.02 28.64
C ASP A 208 -0.23 -5.16 29.24
N ALA A 209 -0.85 -4.05 29.64
CA ALA A 209 -2.24 -4.07 30.13
C ALA A 209 -3.25 -4.51 29.06
N ALA A 210 -3.05 -4.10 27.81
CA ALA A 210 -3.91 -4.51 26.70
C ALA A 210 -3.74 -6.00 26.38
N GLU A 211 -2.50 -6.50 26.36
CA GLU A 211 -2.21 -7.93 26.18
C GLU A 211 -2.83 -8.78 27.29
N GLN A 212 -2.62 -8.41 28.57
CA GLN A 212 -3.23 -9.12 29.70
C GLN A 212 -4.77 -9.18 29.59
N CYS A 213 -5.40 -8.09 29.16
CA CYS A 213 -6.85 -8.07 28.95
C CYS A 213 -7.27 -9.01 27.83
N ILE A 214 -6.62 -8.94 26.66
CA ILE A 214 -6.94 -9.75 25.49
C ILE A 214 -6.67 -11.24 25.75
N ASP A 215 -5.57 -11.57 26.40
CA ASP A 215 -5.20 -12.95 26.77
C ASP A 215 -6.11 -13.52 27.87
N GLY A 216 -6.69 -12.66 28.72
CA GLY A 216 -7.72 -13.07 29.69
C GLY A 216 -9.08 -13.38 29.05
N LEU A 217 -9.37 -12.81 27.88
CA LEU A 217 -10.65 -12.99 27.17
C LEU A 217 -10.64 -14.15 26.17
N PHE A 218 -9.48 -14.48 25.62
CA PHE A 218 -9.35 -15.46 24.54
C PHE A 218 -8.17 -16.41 24.79
N LYS A 219 -8.29 -17.64 24.28
CA LYS A 219 -7.15 -18.57 24.22
C LYS A 219 -6.51 -18.46 22.85
N TRP A 220 -5.19 -18.27 22.83
CA TRP A 220 -4.41 -18.11 21.60
C TRP A 220 -3.48 -19.30 21.42
N ASP A 221 -3.44 -19.87 20.22
CA ASP A 221 -2.55 -20.98 19.87
C ASP A 221 -1.32 -20.46 19.09
N VAL A 222 -0.56 -19.58 19.76
CA VAL A 222 0.60 -18.88 19.20
C VAL A 222 1.89 -19.69 19.19
N ASP A 223 1.84 -20.94 19.67
CA ASP A 223 2.97 -21.88 19.71
C ASP A 223 2.69 -23.16 18.90
N HIS A 224 1.68 -23.14 18.02
CA HIS A 224 1.33 -24.30 17.21
C HIS A 224 2.51 -24.79 16.35
N ASP A 225 2.68 -26.12 16.26
CA ASP A 225 3.67 -26.77 15.41
C ASP A 225 3.62 -26.36 13.92
N LYS A 226 2.43 -26.01 13.42
CA LYS A 226 2.23 -25.61 12.01
C LYS A 226 2.48 -24.10 11.87
N PRO A 227 3.50 -23.67 11.12
CA PRO A 227 3.85 -22.25 11.00
C PRO A 227 2.67 -21.38 10.51
N GLU A 228 1.83 -21.89 9.60
CA GLU A 228 0.65 -21.18 9.07
C GLU A 228 -0.30 -20.78 10.20
N ARG A 229 -0.61 -21.73 11.09
CA ARG A 229 -1.55 -21.53 12.19
C ARG A 229 -0.96 -20.62 13.25
N ARG A 230 0.32 -20.86 13.59
CA ARG A 230 1.06 -20.06 14.55
C ARG A 230 1.08 -18.58 14.18
N ILE A 231 1.47 -18.28 12.93
CA ILE A 231 1.58 -16.89 12.45
C ILE A 231 0.19 -16.25 12.33
N ALA A 232 -0.80 -16.98 11.83
CA ALA A 232 -2.17 -16.47 11.75
C ALA A 232 -2.77 -16.15 13.14
N GLU A 233 -2.54 -17.00 14.15
CA GLU A 233 -2.99 -16.75 15.52
C GLU A 233 -2.24 -15.58 16.16
N ARG A 234 -0.92 -15.49 15.97
CA ARG A 234 -0.12 -14.35 16.43
C ARG A 234 -0.61 -13.03 15.84
N ALA A 235 -0.86 -13.00 14.53
CA ALA A 235 -1.40 -11.83 13.85
C ALA A 235 -2.80 -11.45 14.38
N ARG A 236 -3.70 -12.43 14.60
CA ARG A 236 -5.03 -12.17 15.19
C ARG A 236 -4.92 -11.58 16.61
N ARG A 237 -4.05 -12.14 17.45
CA ARG A 237 -3.77 -11.63 18.79
C ARG A 237 -3.29 -10.18 18.73
N TYR A 238 -2.29 -9.89 17.90
CA TYR A 238 -1.77 -8.53 17.77
C TYR A 238 -2.80 -7.53 17.22
N LYS A 239 -3.63 -7.94 16.26
CA LYS A 239 -4.75 -7.12 15.77
C LYS A 239 -5.72 -6.77 16.90
N ALA A 240 -6.07 -7.74 17.75
CA ALA A 240 -6.93 -7.52 18.91
C ALA A 240 -6.30 -6.55 19.93
N VAL A 241 -5.00 -6.72 20.23
CA VAL A 241 -4.24 -5.83 21.12
C VAL A 241 -4.21 -4.40 20.56
N ILE A 242 -3.82 -4.21 19.30
CA ILE A 242 -3.75 -2.87 18.67
C ILE A 242 -5.13 -2.22 18.61
N ALA A 243 -6.17 -2.98 18.30
CA ALA A 243 -7.54 -2.49 18.33
C ALA A 243 -7.93 -1.99 19.72
N LEU A 244 -7.59 -2.74 20.78
CA LEU A 244 -7.87 -2.36 22.17
C LEU A 244 -7.15 -1.08 22.59
N LEU A 245 -5.86 -0.94 22.24
CA LEU A 245 -5.04 0.25 22.56
C LEU A 245 -5.70 1.56 22.14
N GLY A 246 -6.42 1.52 21.01
CA GLY A 246 -7.08 2.67 20.43
C GLY A 246 -8.47 3.00 20.98
N GLN A 247 -9.13 2.06 21.65
CA GLN A 247 -10.55 2.19 22.04
C GLN A 247 -10.80 3.37 22.98
N LYS A 248 -9.84 3.72 23.86
CA LYS A 248 -9.98 4.89 24.75
C LYS A 248 -10.10 6.21 23.97
N LYS A 249 -9.47 6.32 22.80
CA LYS A 249 -9.46 7.54 21.98
C LYS A 249 -10.54 7.54 20.92
N LYS A 250 -10.87 6.36 20.37
CA LYS A 250 -11.81 6.19 19.27
C LYS A 250 -12.65 4.91 19.49
N PRO A 251 -13.62 4.93 20.42
CA PRO A 251 -14.42 3.75 20.73
C PRO A 251 -15.13 3.19 19.49
N GLY A 252 -15.15 1.87 19.34
CA GLY A 252 -15.82 1.15 18.25
C GLY A 252 -15.12 1.24 16.89
N MET A 253 -13.98 1.92 16.79
CA MET A 253 -13.31 2.13 15.51
C MET A 253 -12.33 1.00 15.18
N SER A 254 -12.08 0.81 13.88
CA SER A 254 -11.19 -0.20 13.33
C SER A 254 -9.70 0.08 13.63
N GLN A 255 -8.87 -0.96 13.45
CA GLN A 255 -7.41 -0.84 13.54
C GLN A 255 -6.82 0.19 12.56
N SER A 256 -7.37 0.31 11.36
CA SER A 256 -6.94 1.32 10.37
C SER A 256 -7.12 2.75 10.89
N VAL A 257 -8.20 3.02 11.64
CA VAL A 257 -8.40 4.30 12.33
C VAL A 257 -7.35 4.49 13.43
N MET A 258 -6.98 3.43 14.15
CA MET A 258 -5.97 3.49 15.21
C MET A 258 -4.59 3.87 14.65
N ILE A 259 -4.16 3.20 13.58
CA ILE A 259 -2.89 3.47 12.90
C ILE A 259 -2.89 4.87 12.29
N GLY A 260 -3.98 5.27 11.63
CA GLY A 260 -4.01 6.48 10.81
C GLY A 260 -4.38 7.77 11.56
N GLN A 261 -5.17 7.70 12.63
CA GLN A 261 -5.81 8.88 13.23
C GLN A 261 -5.55 9.07 14.71
N THR A 262 -4.95 8.09 15.40
CA THR A 262 -4.71 8.20 16.84
C THR A 262 -3.24 8.48 17.15
N LYS A 263 -3.02 9.21 18.24
CA LYS A 263 -1.69 9.46 18.82
C LYS A 263 -1.28 8.38 19.83
N ILE A 264 -1.84 7.16 19.72
CA ILE A 264 -1.44 6.04 20.58
C ILE A 264 -0.07 5.47 20.18
N MET A 265 0.35 5.74 18.95
CA MET A 265 1.70 5.53 18.44
C MET A 265 2.37 6.89 18.31
N SER A 266 3.50 7.06 18.99
CA SER A 266 4.29 8.29 18.94
C SER A 266 4.84 8.52 17.54
N ASP A 267 4.70 9.73 17.00
CA ASP A 267 5.32 10.10 15.72
C ASP A 267 6.85 9.98 15.80
N ALA A 268 7.45 10.29 16.96
CA ALA A 268 8.88 10.16 17.16
C ALA A 268 9.34 8.69 17.07
N HIS A 269 8.66 7.77 17.77
CA HIS A 269 9.01 6.35 17.72
C HIS A 269 8.70 5.70 16.37
N PHE A 270 7.59 6.10 15.75
CA PHE A 270 7.27 5.67 14.39
C PHE A 270 8.37 6.08 13.41
N ASN A 271 8.84 7.32 13.50
CA ASN A 271 9.90 7.82 12.64
C ASN A 271 11.28 7.23 13.00
N SER A 272 11.55 6.88 14.25
CA SER A 272 12.85 6.27 14.61
C SER A 272 12.92 4.76 14.34
N ASP A 273 11.79 4.08 14.07
CA ASP A 273 11.80 2.65 13.78
C ASP A 273 12.56 2.38 12.46
N HIS A 274 13.49 1.43 12.51
CA HIS A 274 14.36 1.11 11.39
C HIS A 274 13.59 0.50 10.22
N ARG A 275 12.52 -0.28 10.45
CA ARG A 275 11.70 -0.91 9.41
C ARG A 275 10.83 0.11 8.70
N VAL A 276 10.29 1.08 9.46
CA VAL A 276 9.61 2.26 8.87
C VAL A 276 10.58 3.06 8.01
N SER A 277 11.81 3.25 8.48
CA SER A 277 12.86 3.95 7.75
C SER A 277 13.29 3.20 6.49
N SER A 278 13.43 1.87 6.56
CA SER A 278 13.77 1.01 5.42
C SER A 278 12.68 1.05 4.35
N PHE A 279 11.41 0.91 4.74
CA PHE A 279 10.29 1.01 3.80
C PHE A 279 10.21 2.41 3.15
N ALA A 280 10.39 3.48 3.94
CA ALA A 280 10.43 4.84 3.39
C ALA A 280 11.59 5.03 2.41
N ALA A 281 12.76 4.50 2.71
CA ALA A 281 13.93 4.57 1.85
C ALA A 281 13.76 3.74 0.57
N PHE A 282 13.14 2.56 0.66
CA PHE A 282 12.73 1.75 -0.48
C PHE A 282 11.79 2.56 -1.40
N LEU A 283 10.73 3.17 -0.84
CA LEU A 283 9.81 3.99 -1.61
C LEU A 283 10.50 5.18 -2.28
N ALA A 284 11.38 5.87 -1.56
CA ALA A 284 12.14 7.00 -2.11
C ALA A 284 13.00 6.56 -3.31
N ARG A 285 13.75 5.46 -3.17
CA ARG A 285 14.50 4.87 -4.29
C ARG A 285 13.58 4.45 -5.41
N PHE A 286 12.54 3.68 -5.13
CA PHE A 286 11.62 3.15 -6.13
C PHE A 286 10.97 4.25 -6.97
N LEU A 287 10.57 5.36 -6.35
CA LEU A 287 10.00 6.52 -7.03
C LEU A 287 11.06 7.46 -7.63
N GLY A 288 12.34 7.22 -7.36
CA GLY A 288 13.44 8.12 -7.71
C GLY A 288 13.45 9.44 -6.94
N VAL A 289 12.67 9.58 -5.86
CA VAL A 289 12.53 10.84 -5.12
C VAL A 289 13.76 11.07 -4.23
N ALA A 290 14.63 11.98 -4.65
CA ALA A 290 15.75 12.45 -3.82
C ALA A 290 15.26 13.36 -2.67
N ASN A 291 16.09 13.52 -1.64
CA ASN A 291 15.80 14.41 -0.50
C ASN A 291 15.68 15.90 -0.91
N ASP A 292 16.13 16.26 -2.11
CA ASP A 292 16.03 17.61 -2.70
C ASP A 292 14.84 17.80 -3.66
N GLY A 293 14.00 16.77 -3.84
CA GLY A 293 12.80 16.84 -4.69
C GLY A 293 13.03 16.54 -6.18
N THR A 294 14.23 16.13 -6.59
CA THR A 294 14.46 15.63 -7.96
C THR A 294 14.05 14.16 -8.09
N ILE A 295 13.38 13.80 -9.20
CA ILE A 295 13.13 12.40 -9.56
C ILE A 295 14.31 11.92 -10.42
N THR A 296 15.23 11.17 -9.84
CA THR A 296 16.34 10.50 -10.55
C THR A 296 16.00 9.02 -10.71
N ASP A 297 16.04 8.49 -11.92
CA ASP A 297 15.85 7.06 -12.14
C ASP A 297 17.05 6.29 -11.53
N PRO A 298 16.86 5.50 -10.45
CA PRO A 298 17.97 4.79 -9.82
C PRO A 298 18.35 3.50 -10.55
N TRP A 299 17.60 3.11 -11.59
CA TRP A 299 17.72 1.80 -12.25
C TRP A 299 18.14 1.91 -13.72
N ILE A 300 18.46 3.11 -14.20
CA ILE A 300 19.23 3.26 -15.44
C ILE A 300 20.63 2.74 -15.16
N LYS A 301 20.94 1.54 -15.69
CA LYS A 301 22.32 1.11 -15.85
C LYS A 301 23.07 2.24 -16.57
N PRO A 302 24.27 2.64 -16.12
CA PRO A 302 25.12 3.51 -16.93
C PRO A 302 25.17 2.91 -18.34
N THR A 303 24.83 3.70 -19.34
CA THR A 303 25.24 3.39 -20.70
C THR A 303 26.76 3.43 -20.68
N ASP A 304 27.38 2.27 -20.87
CA ASP A 304 28.82 2.18 -21.10
C ASP A 304 29.13 2.98 -22.37
N ASP A 305 29.64 4.21 -22.18
CA ASP A 305 30.39 4.98 -23.17
C ASP A 305 31.89 4.95 -22.78
#